data_AF-A0A0R2DJM2-F1
#
_entry.id   AF-A0A0R2DJM2-F1
#
_cell.length_a   1.000
_cell.length_b   1.000
_cell.length_c   1.000
_cell.angle_alpha   90.00
_cell.angle_beta   90.00
_cell.angle_gamma   90.00
#
_symmetry.space_group_name_H-M   'P 1'
#
loop_
_entity.id
_entity.type
_entity.pdbx_description
1 polymer ?
#
loop_
_entity_poly.entity_id
_entity_poly.type
_entity_poly.pdbx_seq_one_letter_code
_entity_poly.pdbx_strand_id
1 'polypeptide(L)'
;MIKQGQRLQGTINNVASFGVFVTLDDKHHGLIKRQELDYGKNDDWQMYYDVGQMIDGVVLSAETPQKIELSQKQYDNQDLKDLSNPLEADQTKPFAKKIEHVLKQASEFLDKYAAEK
;
A
#
# COMPACT_ATOMS: atom_id res chain seq x y z
N MET A 1 -13.91 2.36 -8.51
CA MET A 1 -13.12 3.56 -8.86
C MET A 1 -11.84 3.52 -8.05
N ILE A 2 -10.70 3.59 -8.72
CA ILE A 2 -9.40 3.66 -8.05
C ILE A 2 -9.22 5.06 -7.46
N LYS A 3 -8.70 5.13 -6.23
CA LYS A 3 -8.49 6.40 -5.51
C LYS A 3 -7.03 6.57 -5.13
N GLN A 4 -6.61 7.82 -4.93
CA GLN A 4 -5.30 8.14 -4.36
C GLN A 4 -5.11 7.49 -2.98
N GLY A 5 -3.91 6.98 -2.73
CA GLY A 5 -3.53 6.26 -1.52
C GLY A 5 -3.85 4.76 -1.54
N GLN A 6 -4.60 4.28 -2.54
CA GLN A 6 -4.89 2.86 -2.66
C GLN A 6 -3.64 2.08 -3.05
N ARG A 7 -3.37 0.95 -2.38
CA ARG A 7 -2.29 0.02 -2.73
C ARG A 7 -2.81 -1.02 -3.71
N LEU A 8 -2.11 -1.17 -4.82
CA LEU A 8 -2.48 -2.07 -5.91
C LEU A 8 -1.26 -2.89 -6.34
N GLN A 9 -1.54 -4.09 -6.81
CA GLN A 9 -0.56 -4.97 -7.44
C GLN A 9 -0.91 -5.10 -8.92
N GLY A 10 0.10 -5.17 -9.78
CA GLY A 10 -0.11 -5.40 -11.21
C GLY A 10 1.08 -6.06 -11.87
N THR A 11 0.92 -6.34 -13.16
CA THR A 11 1.95 -7.00 -13.98
C THR A 11 2.64 -5.98 -14.88
N ILE A 12 3.96 -5.99 -14.89
CA ILE A 12 4.76 -5.15 -15.79
C ILE A 12 4.50 -5.57 -17.24
N ASN A 13 4.00 -4.65 -18.06
CA ASN A 13 3.77 -4.89 -19.48
C ASN A 13 4.90 -4.30 -20.33
N ASN A 14 5.49 -3.19 -19.89
CA ASN A 14 6.57 -2.55 -20.63
C ASN A 14 7.49 -1.76 -19.69
N VAL A 15 8.77 -1.69 -20.02
CA VAL A 15 9.77 -0.90 -19.31
C VAL A 15 10.37 0.09 -20.30
N ALA A 16 10.31 1.38 -19.98
CA ALA A 16 10.80 2.47 -20.81
C ALA A 16 11.79 3.33 -20.03
N SER A 17 12.62 4.13 -20.71
CA SER A 17 13.66 4.95 -20.05
C SER A 17 13.16 5.95 -19.00
N PHE A 18 11.86 6.26 -18.97
CA PHE A 18 11.26 7.17 -17.99
C PHE A 18 10.42 6.47 -16.91
N GLY A 19 10.13 5.17 -17.03
CA GLY A 19 9.31 4.45 -16.06
C GLY A 19 8.84 3.07 -16.51
N VAL A 20 8.06 2.43 -15.64
CA VAL A 20 7.53 1.07 -15.79
C VAL A 20 6.02 1.13 -15.97
N PHE A 21 5.53 0.53 -17.05
CA PHE A 21 4.11 0.39 -17.33
C PHE A 21 3.56 -0.90 -16.73
N VAL A 22 2.49 -0.76 -15.95
CA VAL A 22 1.89 -1.83 -15.16
C VAL A 22 0.43 -2.00 -15.57
N THR A 23 0.02 -3.24 -15.82
CA THR A 23 -1.39 -3.59 -16.04
C THR A 23 -1.96 -4.08 -14.72
N LEU A 24 -3.00 -3.41 -14.23
CA LEU A 24 -3.64 -3.72 -12.94
C LEU A 24 -4.83 -4.67 -13.14
N ASP A 25 -5.65 -4.38 -14.15
CA ASP A 25 -6.74 -5.24 -14.63
C ASP A 25 -7.06 -4.93 -16.11
N ASP A 26 -8.14 -5.51 -16.65
CA ASP A 26 -8.55 -5.36 -18.06
C ASP A 26 -8.83 -3.90 -18.50
N LYS A 27 -9.07 -2.99 -17.56
CA LYS A 27 -9.43 -1.59 -17.83
C LYS A 27 -8.44 -0.60 -17.26
N HIS A 28 -7.65 -1.02 -16.27
CA HIS A 28 -6.79 -0.15 -15.50
C HIS A 28 -5.31 -0.37 -15.83
N HIS A 29 -4.66 0.71 -16.26
CA HIS A 29 -3.23 0.73 -16.56
C HIS A 29 -2.54 1.82 -15.74
N GLY A 30 -1.40 1.46 -15.18
CA GLY A 30 -0.57 2.30 -14.34
C GLY A 30 0.79 2.58 -14.96
N LEU A 31 1.41 3.68 -14.52
CA LEU A 31 2.79 4.03 -14.80
C LEU A 31 3.48 4.35 -13.47
N ILE A 32 4.60 3.69 -13.21
CA ILE A 32 5.54 4.08 -12.15
C ILE A 32 6.69 4.85 -12.80
N LYS A 33 6.80 6.14 -12.50
CA LYS A 33 7.91 6.99 -13.00
C LYS A 33 9.22 6.54 -12.37
N ARG A 34 10.35 6.72 -13.07
CA ARG A 34 11.68 6.35 -12.53
C ARG A 34 11.95 6.93 -11.13
N GLN A 35 11.45 8.13 -10.85
CA GLN A 35 11.67 8.78 -9.55
C GLN A 35 10.90 8.10 -8.41
N GLU A 36 9.85 7.35 -8.74
CA GLU A 36 8.94 6.67 -7.82
C GLU A 36 9.19 5.15 -7.74
N LEU A 37 10.10 4.61 -8.56
CA LEU A 37 10.53 3.21 -8.47
C LEU A 37 11.49 3.02 -7.30
N ASP A 38 11.32 1.97 -6.52
CA ASP A 38 12.22 1.65 -5.40
C ASP A 38 13.41 0.81 -5.87
N TYR A 39 14.24 1.44 -6.70
CA TYR A 39 15.57 0.94 -7.02
C TYR A 39 16.61 1.80 -6.29
N GLY A 40 17.76 1.20 -5.97
CA GLY A 40 18.87 1.92 -5.33
C GLY A 40 19.39 3.11 -6.17
N LYS A 41 20.45 3.79 -5.72
CA LYS A 41 20.95 5.00 -6.41
C LYS A 41 21.68 4.76 -7.76
N ASN A 42 21.51 3.59 -8.38
CA ASN A 42 22.23 3.20 -9.59
C ASN A 42 21.46 3.59 -10.86
N ASP A 43 22.18 3.95 -11.93
CA ASP A 43 21.57 4.34 -13.21
C ASP A 43 20.99 3.16 -14.01
N ASP A 44 21.44 1.92 -13.74
CA ASP A 44 20.99 0.70 -14.42
C ASP A 44 19.70 0.11 -13.84
N TRP A 45 18.73 0.97 -13.53
CA TRP A 45 17.52 0.55 -12.83
C TRP A 45 16.60 -0.37 -13.65
N GLN A 46 16.69 -0.31 -14.98
CA GLN A 46 15.84 -1.10 -15.87
C GLN A 46 16.07 -2.61 -15.72
N MET A 47 17.28 -3.03 -15.30
CA MET A 47 17.60 -4.45 -15.11
C MET A 47 16.89 -5.10 -13.91
N TYR A 48 16.26 -4.29 -13.04
CA TYR A 48 15.52 -4.78 -11.86
C TYR A 48 14.04 -5.06 -12.17
N TYR A 49 13.59 -4.78 -13.39
CA TYR A 49 12.18 -4.86 -13.77
C TYR A 49 12.03 -5.59 -15.09
N ASP A 50 11.42 -6.78 -15.04
CA ASP A 50 11.16 -7.59 -16.22
C ASP A 50 9.69 -7.54 -16.64
N VAL A 51 9.44 -7.60 -17.94
CA VAL A 51 8.08 -7.74 -18.48
C VAL A 51 7.49 -9.08 -18.03
N GLY A 52 6.26 -9.05 -17.52
CA GLY A 52 5.58 -10.21 -16.92
C GLY A 52 5.78 -10.35 -15.42
N GLN A 53 6.67 -9.55 -14.81
CA GLN A 53 6.88 -9.55 -13.36
C GLN A 53 5.72 -8.85 -12.64
N MET A 54 5.36 -9.34 -11.44
CA MET A 54 4.45 -8.63 -10.54
C MET A 54 5.16 -7.50 -9.80
N ILE A 55 4.48 -6.36 -9.66
CA ILE A 55 4.97 -5.19 -8.94
C ILE A 55 3.85 -4.56 -8.12
N ASP A 56 4.20 -4.16 -6.91
CA ASP A 56 3.32 -3.44 -5.99
C ASP A 56 3.55 -1.94 -6.08
N GLY A 57 2.46 -1.16 -5.96
CA GLY A 57 2.53 0.30 -5.98
C GLY A 57 1.34 0.95 -5.30
N VAL A 58 1.55 2.15 -4.76
CA VAL A 58 0.49 3.00 -4.23
C VAL A 58 0.07 4.02 -5.27
N VAL A 59 -1.23 4.29 -5.36
CA VAL A 59 -1.80 5.26 -6.30
C VAL A 59 -1.50 6.68 -5.84
N LEU A 60 -0.71 7.42 -6.63
CA LEU A 60 -0.48 8.85 -6.44
C LEU A 60 -1.60 9.69 -7.04
N SER A 61 -2.08 9.30 -8.22
CA SER A 61 -3.15 9.98 -8.94
C SER A 61 -3.82 9.02 -9.92
N ALA A 62 -5.11 9.21 -10.18
CA ALA A 62 -5.87 8.45 -11.17
C ALA A 62 -6.73 9.41 -11.99
N GLU A 63 -6.20 9.88 -13.13
CA GLU A 63 -6.92 10.78 -14.03
C GLU A 63 -7.99 10.03 -14.83
N THR A 64 -7.62 8.86 -15.36
CA THR A 64 -8.49 7.95 -16.09
C THR A 64 -8.12 6.51 -15.75
N PRO A 65 -8.97 5.52 -16.05
CA PRO A 65 -8.62 4.11 -15.84
C PRO A 65 -7.30 3.72 -16.50
N GLN A 66 -6.97 4.28 -17.68
CA GLN A 66 -5.75 3.98 -18.41
C GLN A 66 -4.53 4.81 -17.98
N LYS A 67 -4.71 5.83 -17.14
CA LYS A 67 -3.67 6.77 -16.73
C LYS A 67 -3.64 6.92 -15.21
N ILE A 68 -3.11 5.89 -14.56
CA ILE A 68 -2.91 5.84 -13.12
C ILE A 68 -1.43 6.03 -12.82
N GLU A 69 -1.09 7.02 -12.01
CA GLU A 69 0.27 7.20 -11.53
C GLU A 69 0.47 6.40 -10.24
N LEU A 70 1.46 5.51 -10.25
CA LEU A 70 1.80 4.62 -9.15
C LEU A 70 3.18 4.97 -8.60
N SER A 71 3.41 4.66 -7.32
CA SER A 71 4.70 4.77 -6.66
C SER A 71 5.05 3.51 -5.89
N GLN A 72 6.27 3.02 -6.08
CA GLN A 72 6.83 1.93 -5.29
C GLN A 72 7.53 2.50 -4.05
N LYS A 73 8.26 3.61 -4.17
CA LYS A 73 8.96 4.26 -3.04
C LYS A 73 8.04 4.68 -1.91
N GLN A 74 6.82 5.10 -2.26
CA GLN A 74 5.85 5.57 -1.28
C GLN A 74 4.89 4.47 -0.82
N TYR A 75 5.13 3.21 -1.21
CA TYR A 75 4.26 2.10 -0.85
C TYR A 75 4.05 1.95 0.67
N ASP A 76 5.15 2.13 1.43
CA ASP A 76 5.18 2.10 2.90
C ASP A 76 4.99 3.49 3.54
N ASN A 77 4.69 4.51 2.75
CA ASN A 77 4.47 5.85 3.29
C ASN A 77 3.12 5.91 4.04
N GLN A 78 3.19 6.02 5.37
CA GLN A 78 2.01 6.09 6.24
C GLN A 78 1.20 7.39 6.08
N ASP A 79 1.78 8.42 5.46
CA ASP A 79 1.10 9.69 5.21
C ASP A 79 0.17 9.62 3.97
N LEU A 80 0.40 8.67 3.07
CA LEU A 80 -0.51 8.37 1.96
C LEU A 80 -1.70 7.54 2.49
N LYS A 81 -2.66 8.25 3.08
CA LYS A 81 -3.91 7.66 3.56
C LYS A 81 -4.67 7.06 2.39
N ASP A 82 -4.99 5.78 2.47
CA ASP A 82 -5.97 5.18 1.58
C ASP A 82 -7.35 5.80 1.86
N LEU A 83 -7.73 6.81 1.06
CA LEU A 83 -9.02 7.50 1.17
C LEU A 83 -10.21 6.56 0.85
N SER A 84 -9.95 5.33 0.40
CA SER A 84 -10.94 4.27 0.22
C SER A 84 -11.08 3.33 1.41
N ASN A 85 -10.14 3.38 2.38
CA ASN A 85 -10.20 2.62 3.62
C ASN A 85 -10.84 3.44 4.76
N PRO A 86 -12.14 3.26 5.05
CA PRO A 86 -12.83 4.01 6.10
C PRO A 86 -12.28 3.75 7.52
N LEU A 87 -11.44 2.71 7.71
CA LEU A 87 -10.83 2.41 9.00
C LEU A 87 -9.59 3.26 9.30
N GLU A 88 -8.91 3.81 8.29
CA GLU A 88 -7.73 4.69 8.48
C GLU A 88 -8.10 6.17 8.61
N ALA A 89 -9.29 6.56 8.13
CA ALA A 89 -9.80 7.93 8.28
C ALA A 89 -10.22 8.26 9.72
N ASP A 90 -10.50 7.24 10.54
CA ASP A 90 -10.95 7.39 11.92
C ASP A 90 -10.03 6.65 12.89
N GLN A 91 -8.83 7.18 13.09
CA GLN A 91 -7.98 6.78 14.21
C GLN A 91 -8.53 7.27 15.57
N THR A 92 -9.74 7.84 15.62
CA THR A 92 -10.31 8.45 16.82
C THR A 92 -11.68 7.89 17.17
N LYS A 93 -11.66 6.79 17.94
CA LYS A 93 -12.78 6.23 18.74
C LYS A 93 -13.69 5.35 17.86
N PRO A 94 -14.21 4.16 18.29
CA PRO A 94 -14.28 3.56 19.62
C PRO A 94 -13.74 2.10 19.71
N PHE A 95 -13.30 1.50 18.59
CA PHE A 95 -12.95 0.07 18.54
C PHE A 95 -11.63 -0.25 19.24
N ALA A 96 -10.58 0.56 19.00
CA ALA A 96 -9.29 0.41 19.69
C ALA A 96 -9.45 0.47 21.22
N LYS A 97 -10.28 1.41 21.71
CA LYS A 97 -10.58 1.55 23.14
C LYS A 97 -11.35 0.36 23.71
N LYS A 98 -12.19 -0.29 22.89
CA LYS A 98 -12.92 -1.51 23.28
C LYS A 98 -11.98 -2.71 23.35
N ILE A 99 -11.04 -2.84 22.41
CA ILE A 99 -10.00 -3.88 22.43
C ILE A 99 -9.13 -3.74 23.70
N GLU A 100 -8.69 -2.52 24.01
CA GLU A 100 -7.86 -2.25 25.19
C GLU A 100 -8.57 -2.62 26.51
N HIS A 101 -9.87 -2.33 26.61
CA HIS A 101 -10.68 -2.72 27.77
C HIS A 101 -10.79 -4.24 27.93
N VAL A 102 -10.99 -4.96 26.83
CA VAL A 102 -11.10 -6.43 26.84
C VAL A 102 -9.75 -7.08 27.21
N LEU A 103 -8.65 -6.55 26.68
CA LEU A 103 -7.31 -7.05 27.02
C LEU A 103 -6.97 -6.82 28.50
N LYS A 104 -7.35 -5.67 29.04
CA LYS A 104 -7.18 -5.36 30.47
C LYS A 104 -7.99 -6.31 31.37
N GLN A 105 -9.24 -6.56 31.03
CA GLN A 105 -10.05 -7.53 31.77
C GLN A 105 -9.44 -8.93 31.72
N ALA A 106 -8.99 -9.36 30.53
CA ALA A 106 -8.36 -10.66 30.38
C ALA A 106 -7.07 -10.80 31.22
N SER A 107 -6.22 -9.77 31.30
CA SER A 107 -5.02 -9.85 32.15
C SER A 107 -5.38 -9.92 33.63
N GLU A 108 -6.34 -9.13 34.10
CA GLU A 108 -6.82 -9.15 35.49
C GLU A 108 -7.40 -10.52 35.87
N PHE A 109 -8.08 -11.20 34.95
CA PHE A 109 -8.55 -12.57 35.16
C PHE A 109 -7.41 -13.59 35.29
N LEU A 110 -6.37 -13.45 34.47
CA LEU A 110 -5.21 -14.35 34.51
C LEU A 110 -4.37 -14.14 35.78
N ASP A 111 -4.18 -12.89 36.20
CA ASP A 111 -3.44 -12.56 37.43
C ASP A 111 -4.15 -13.10 38.67
N LYS A 112 -5.48 -12.98 38.71
CA LYS A 112 -6.28 -13.56 39.80
C LYS A 112 -6.17 -15.09 39.84
N TYR A 113 -6.21 -15.74 38.68
CA TYR A 113 -6.06 -17.20 38.60
C TYR A 113 -4.65 -17.68 38.98
N ALA A 114 -3.62 -16.88 38.69
CA ALA A 114 -2.25 -17.17 39.07
C ALA A 114 -1.99 -16.98 40.58
N ALA A 115 -2.71 -16.08 41.25
CA ALA A 115 -2.57 -15.80 42.68
C ALA A 115 -3.36 -16.77 43.59
N GLU A 116 -4.33 -17.51 43.04
CA GLU A 116 -5.13 -18.52 43.76
C GLU A 116 -4.54 -19.95 43.65
N LYS A 117 -3.33 -20.10 43.08
CA LYS A 117 -2.51 -21.32 43.13
C LYS A 117 -1.26 -21.12 43.97
#